data_AF-A0A084WCU4-F1
#
_entry.id   AF-A0A084WCU4-F1
#
_cell.length_a   1.000
_cell.length_b   1.000
_cell.length_c   1.000
_cell.angle_alpha   90.00
_cell.angle_beta   90.00
_cell.angle_gamma   90.00
#
_symmetry.space_group_name_H-M   'P 1'
#
loop_
_entity.id
_entity.type
_entity.pdbx_description
1 polymer ?
#
loop_
_entity_poly.entity_id
_entity_poly.type
_entity_poly.pdbx_seq_one_letter_code
_entity_poly.pdbx_strand_id
1 'polypeptide(L)'
;MVERIEDLNLPNTSVTRLMKEAIPADVKISSECRTALTRATSVFVLYLTSAATTAAQQKNHKSLMADHVLKGLEEIEFESFIQPLKNELEGYRKMVKTKKEKKAAKAESNNVTVEGAIIDLENMADDS
;
A
#
# COMPACT_ATOMS: atom_id res chain seq x y z
N MET A 1 12.55 17.60 9.19
CA MET A 1 12.04 16.90 10.40
C MET A 1 10.56 17.23 10.48
N VAL A 2 9.69 16.28 10.80
CA VAL A 2 8.28 16.61 11.06
C VAL A 2 8.28 17.38 12.37
N GLU A 3 7.88 18.65 12.34
CA GLU A 3 7.95 19.51 13.53
C GLU A 3 6.63 19.48 14.31
N ARG A 4 5.50 19.24 13.64
CA ARG A 4 4.17 19.20 14.26
C ARG A 4 3.32 18.07 13.68
N ILE A 5 2.41 17.53 14.49
CA ILE A 5 1.47 16.46 14.06
C ILE A 5 0.60 16.94 12.89
N GLU A 6 0.30 18.24 12.85
CA GLU A 6 -0.46 18.87 11.77
C GLU A 6 0.21 18.72 10.40
N ASP A 7 1.53 18.59 10.34
CA ASP A 7 2.27 18.42 9.09
C ASP A 7 2.10 17.00 8.52
N LEU A 8 1.56 16.06 9.31
CA LEU A 8 1.23 14.69 8.91
C LEU A 8 -0.25 14.50 8.56
N ASN A 9 -1.05 15.56 8.62
CA ASN A 9 -2.47 15.46 8.37
C ASN A 9 -2.76 14.96 6.94
N LEU A 10 -3.61 13.94 6.86
CA LEU A 10 -4.14 13.48 5.59
C LEU A 10 -5.05 14.55 4.96
N PRO A 11 -5.25 14.53 3.63
CA PRO A 11 -6.16 15.45 2.97
C PRO A 11 -7.56 15.40 3.61
N ASN A 12 -8.05 16.56 4.07
CA ASN A 12 -9.34 16.68 4.74
C ASN A 12 -10.50 16.11 3.91
N THR A 13 -10.43 16.22 2.58
CA THR A 13 -11.42 15.64 1.66
C THR A 13 -11.50 14.12 1.79
N SER A 14 -10.36 13.44 1.89
CA SER A 14 -10.30 11.98 2.02
C SER A 14 -10.87 11.53 3.36
N VAL A 15 -10.46 12.18 4.46
CA VAL A 15 -10.96 11.88 5.81
C VAL A 15 -12.47 12.12 5.88
N THR A 16 -12.95 13.27 5.39
CA THR A 16 -14.37 13.61 5.40
C THR A 16 -15.22 12.62 4.59
N ARG A 17 -14.71 12.14 3.45
CA ARG A 17 -15.40 11.14 2.64
C ARG A 17 -15.58 9.83 3.42
N LEU A 18 -14.51 9.31 4.03
CA LEU A 18 -14.55 8.09 4.84
C LEU A 18 -15.48 8.22 6.05
N MET A 19 -15.46 9.36 6.73
CA MET A 19 -16.38 9.61 7.85
C MET A 19 -17.85 9.53 7.42
N LYS A 20 -18.20 10.09 6.25
CA LYS A 20 -19.57 10.02 5.72
C LYS A 20 -19.96 8.61 5.29
N GLU A 21 -19.03 7.84 4.74
CA GLU A 21 -19.26 6.44 4.37
C GLU A 21 -19.50 5.54 5.60
N ALA A 22 -18.99 5.94 6.77
CA ALA A 22 -19.13 5.19 8.02
C ALA A 22 -20.43 5.51 8.81
N ILE A 23 -21.23 6.48 8.37
CA ILE A 23 -22.44 6.92 9.07
C ILE A 23 -23.65 7.05 8.12
N PRO A 24 -24.89 7.06 8.63
CA PRO A 24 -26.07 7.31 7.80
C PRO A 24 -26.05 8.68 7.10
N ALA A 25 -26.64 8.76 5.90
CA ALA A 25 -26.56 9.93 5.02
C ALA A 25 -27.24 11.19 5.58
N ASP A 26 -28.17 11.03 6.52
CA ASP A 26 -28.90 12.10 7.19
C ASP A 26 -28.13 12.72 8.38
N VAL A 27 -27.05 12.07 8.82
CA VAL A 27 -26.23 12.54 9.94
C VAL A 27 -25.25 13.62 9.48
N LYS A 28 -25.28 14.77 10.17
CA LYS A 28 -24.35 15.88 9.95
C LYS A 28 -23.11 15.73 10.82
N ILE A 29 -21.94 15.96 10.22
CA ILE A 29 -20.65 15.97 10.89
C ILE A 29 -20.27 17.43 11.19
N SER A 30 -19.91 17.75 12.43
CA SER A 30 -19.43 19.09 12.81
C SER A 30 -18.01 19.38 12.32
N SER A 31 -17.60 20.65 12.30
CA SER A 31 -16.21 21.06 12.01
C SER A 31 -15.23 20.50 13.03
N GLU A 32 -15.62 20.48 14.30
CA GLU A 32 -14.79 20.04 15.42
C GLU A 32 -14.53 18.54 15.31
N CYS A 33 -15.54 17.76 14.92
CA CYS A 33 -15.41 16.32 14.70
C CYS A 33 -14.44 16.01 13.54
N ARG A 34 -14.52 16.78 12.44
CA ARG A 34 -13.56 16.66 11.33
C ARG A 34 -12.14 16.93 11.79
N THR A 35 -11.90 18.04 12.49
CA THR A 35 -10.57 18.40 13.00
C THR A 35 -10.03 17.35 13.97
N ALA A 36 -10.87 16.87 14.89
CA ALA A 36 -10.50 15.83 15.85
C ALA A 36 -10.10 14.53 15.15
N LEU A 37 -10.90 14.06 14.18
CA LEU A 37 -10.60 12.82 13.46
C LEU A 37 -9.40 12.95 12.52
N THR A 38 -9.19 14.10 11.87
CA THR A 38 -7.97 14.35 11.08
C THR A 38 -6.72 14.21 11.96
N ARG A 39 -6.72 14.84 13.14
CA ARG A 39 -5.59 14.71 14.09
C ARG A 39 -5.45 13.29 14.63
N ALA A 40 -6.56 12.66 15.03
CA ALA A 40 -6.55 11.30 15.56
C ALA A 40 -6.01 10.30 14.54
N THR A 41 -6.29 10.49 13.25
CA THR A 41 -5.76 9.64 12.17
C THR A 41 -4.23 9.72 12.09
N SER A 42 -3.66 10.92 12.16
CA SER A 42 -2.20 11.12 12.19
C SER A 42 -1.57 10.44 13.41
N VAL A 43 -2.19 10.59 14.59
CA VAL A 43 -1.74 9.93 15.82
C VAL A 43 -1.85 8.41 15.72
N PHE A 44 -2.92 7.87 15.13
CA PHE A 44 -3.09 6.44 14.93
C PHE A 44 -1.97 5.84 14.07
N VAL A 45 -1.62 6.49 12.95
CA VAL A 45 -0.53 6.05 12.09
C VAL A 45 0.79 6.02 12.86
N LEU A 46 1.09 7.05 13.64
CA LEU A 46 2.30 7.11 14.46
C LEU A 46 2.31 6.03 15.54
N TYR A 47 1.19 5.83 16.23
CA TYR A 47 1.06 4.86 17.30
C TYR A 47 1.22 3.43 16.79
N LEU A 48 0.53 3.07 15.71
CA LEU A 48 0.67 1.77 15.06
C LEU A 48 2.09 1.56 14.52
N THR A 49 2.69 2.59 13.93
CA THR A 49 4.09 2.51 13.44
C THR A 49 5.05 2.23 14.59
N SER A 50 4.84 2.86 15.75
CA SER A 50 5.66 2.63 16.94
C SER A 50 5.52 1.19 17.45
N ALA A 51 4.30 0.68 17.60
CA ALA A 51 4.05 -0.71 18.01
C ALA A 51 4.65 -1.72 17.02
N ALA A 52 4.41 -1.54 15.72
CA ALA A 52 4.98 -2.38 14.68
C ALA A 52 6.53 -2.35 14.66
N THR A 53 7.13 -1.19 14.97
CA THR A 53 8.59 -1.06 15.06
C THR A 53 9.13 -1.85 16.25
N THR A 54 8.47 -1.78 17.40
CA THR A 54 8.80 -2.61 18.57
C THR A 54 8.72 -4.09 18.23
N ALA A 55 7.65 -4.54 17.57
CA ALA A 55 7.50 -5.93 17.13
C ALA A 55 8.60 -6.38 16.14
N ALA A 56 9.05 -5.48 15.25
CA ALA A 56 10.18 -5.76 14.35
C ALA A 56 11.51 -5.90 15.09
N GLN A 57 11.76 -5.01 16.06
CA GLN A 57 12.97 -5.02 16.89
C GLN A 57 13.05 -6.28 17.75
N GLN A 58 11.94 -6.72 18.35
CA GLN A 58 11.88 -7.99 19.10
C GLN A 58 12.29 -9.20 18.25
N LYS A 59 12.08 -9.15 16.93
CA LYS A 59 12.50 -10.17 15.97
C LYS A 59 13.88 -9.92 15.35
N ASN A 60 14.63 -8.93 15.83
CA ASN A 60 15.91 -8.49 15.27
C ASN A 60 15.85 -8.09 13.77
N HIS A 61 14.67 -7.67 13.30
CA HIS A 61 14.49 -7.24 11.93
C HIS A 61 14.77 -5.73 11.78
N LYS A 62 15.61 -5.39 10.80
CA LYS A 62 15.94 -3.99 10.47
C LYS A 62 14.87 -3.30 9.60
N SER A 63 13.92 -4.06 9.07
CA SER A 63 12.86 -3.57 8.19
C SER A 63 11.48 -3.91 8.74
N LEU A 64 10.56 -2.96 8.62
CA LEU A 64 9.15 -3.19 8.89
C LEU A 64 8.56 -4.09 7.80
N MET A 65 7.82 -5.12 8.23
CA MET A 65 7.14 -6.10 7.37
C MET A 65 5.68 -6.15 7.76
N ALA A 66 4.84 -6.69 6.87
CA ALA A 66 3.40 -6.80 7.10
C ALA A 66 3.07 -7.52 8.42
N ASP A 67 3.79 -8.59 8.75
CA ASP A 67 3.57 -9.34 9.99
C ASP A 67 3.85 -8.51 11.25
N HIS A 68 4.77 -7.54 11.18
CA HIS A 68 5.03 -6.62 12.29
C HIS A 68 3.88 -5.65 12.48
N VAL A 69 3.27 -5.17 11.39
CA VAL A 69 2.10 -4.30 11.44
C VAL A 69 0.89 -5.06 12.01
N LEU A 70 0.68 -6.30 11.57
CA LEU A 70 -0.39 -7.14 12.11
C LEU A 70 -0.18 -7.45 13.60
N LYS A 71 1.07 -7.67 14.03
CA LYS A 71 1.39 -7.83 15.46
C LYS A 71 1.18 -6.53 16.24
N GLY A 72 1.58 -5.40 15.67
CA GLY A 72 1.35 -4.08 16.26
C GLY A 72 -0.14 -3.83 16.50
N LEU A 73 -1.02 -4.21 15.57
CA LEU A 73 -2.48 -4.10 15.74
C LEU A 73 -3.02 -4.92 16.91
N GLU A 74 -2.46 -6.10 17.17
CA GLU A 74 -2.79 -6.90 18.36
C GLU A 74 -2.31 -6.21 19.65
N GLU A 75 -1.10 -5.64 19.63
CA GLU A 75 -0.54 -4.95 20.81
C GLU A 75 -1.29 -3.67 21.18
N ILE A 76 -1.92 -3.01 20.20
CA ILE A 76 -2.71 -1.80 20.42
C ILE A 76 -4.22 -2.06 20.56
N GLU A 77 -4.63 -3.34 20.65
CA GLU A 77 -6.03 -3.76 20.84
C GLU A 77 -6.96 -3.42 19.66
N PHE A 78 -6.45 -3.52 18.43
CA PHE A 78 -7.18 -3.36 17.16
C PHE A 78 -7.31 -4.68 16.38
N GLU A 79 -7.53 -5.81 17.06
CA GLU A 79 -7.55 -7.15 16.47
C GLU A 79 -8.64 -7.32 15.41
N SER A 80 -9.74 -6.58 15.54
CA SER A 80 -10.82 -6.56 14.55
C SER A 80 -10.37 -6.16 13.15
N PHE A 81 -9.23 -5.44 13.03
CA PHE A 81 -8.68 -5.01 11.73
C PHE A 81 -7.80 -6.08 11.08
N ILE A 82 -7.34 -7.07 11.85
CA ILE A 82 -6.34 -8.05 11.39
C ILE A 82 -6.88 -8.90 10.24
N GLN A 83 -8.08 -9.46 10.38
CA GLN A 83 -8.63 -10.35 9.35
C GLN A 83 -8.94 -9.61 8.04
N PRO A 84 -9.60 -8.45 8.04
CA PRO A 84 -9.77 -7.62 6.83
C PRO A 84 -8.42 -7.28 6.16
N LEU A 85 -7.42 -6.88 6.94
CA LEU A 85 -6.10 -6.52 6.39
C LEU A 85 -5.35 -7.71 5.80
N LYS A 86 -5.49 -8.91 6.37
CA LYS A 86 -4.92 -10.14 5.78
C LYS A 86 -5.51 -10.42 4.40
N ASN A 87 -6.83 -10.26 4.24
CA ASN A 87 -7.51 -10.44 2.96
C ASN A 87 -7.01 -9.43 1.91
N GLU A 88 -6.92 -8.15 2.27
CA GLU A 88 -6.39 -7.10 1.41
C GLU A 88 -4.91 -7.33 1.03
N LEU A 89 -4.10 -7.79 1.98
CA LEU A 89 -2.69 -8.13 1.74
C LEU A 89 -2.54 -9.27 0.73
N GLU A 90 -3.39 -10.29 0.82
CA GLU A 90 -3.41 -11.39 -0.16
C GLU A 90 -3.78 -10.88 -1.56
N GLY A 91 -4.81 -10.05 -1.67
CA GLY A 91 -5.22 -9.39 -2.91
C GLY A 91 -4.09 -8.55 -3.52
N TYR A 92 -3.41 -7.76 -2.71
CA TYR A 92 -2.26 -6.95 -3.12
C TYR A 92 -1.11 -7.83 -3.65
N ARG A 93 -0.76 -8.91 -2.95
CA ARG A 93 0.30 -9.85 -3.38
C ARG A 93 -0.03 -10.49 -4.73
N LYS A 94 -1.28 -10.93 -4.93
CA LYS A 94 -1.78 -11.45 -6.22
C LYS A 94 -1.64 -10.41 -7.32
N MET A 95 -2.12 -9.19 -7.10
CA MET A 95 -2.01 -8.10 -8.08
C MET A 95 -0.54 -7.82 -8.46
N VAL A 96 0.36 -7.74 -7.49
CA VAL A 96 1.79 -7.49 -7.74
C VAL A 96 2.43 -8.61 -8.55
N LYS A 97 2.11 -9.87 -8.24
CA LYS A 97 2.58 -11.04 -8.99
C LYS A 97 2.14 -10.97 -10.45
N THR A 98 0.85 -10.75 -10.71
CA THR A 98 0.31 -10.63 -12.07
C THR A 98 0.92 -9.46 -12.83
N LYS A 99 1.17 -8.30 -12.19
CA LYS A 99 1.86 -7.18 -12.83
C LYS A 99 3.29 -7.53 -13.25
N LYS A 100 4.01 -8.31 -12.44
CA LYS A 100 5.36 -8.79 -12.78
C LYS A 100 5.33 -9.77 -13.96
N GLU A 101 4.42 -10.73 -13.94
CA GLU A 101 4.24 -11.71 -15.03
C GLU A 101 3.92 -11.02 -16.36
N LYS A 102 2.99 -10.05 -16.36
CA LYS A 102 2.68 -9.25 -17.55
C LYS A 102 3.86 -8.45 -18.08
N LYS A 103 4.72 -7.93 -17.20
CA LYS A 103 5.94 -7.21 -17.59
C LYS A 103 6.98 -8.17 -18.18
N ALA A 104 7.15 -9.35 -17.61
CA ALA A 104 8.06 -10.38 -18.11
C ALA A 104 7.62 -10.88 -19.50
N ALA A 105 6.34 -11.21 -19.66
CA ALA A 105 5.78 -11.63 -20.95
C ALA A 105 5.92 -10.56 -22.05
N LYS A 106 5.77 -9.27 -21.69
CA LYS A 106 5.99 -8.17 -22.64
C LYS A 106 7.46 -7.99 -23.02
N ALA A 107 8.39 -8.23 -22.08
CA ALA A 107 9.82 -8.17 -22.36
C ALA A 107 10.27 -9.33 -23.26
N GLU A 108 9.76 -10.55 -23.01
CA GLU A 108 9.99 -11.72 -23.86
C GLU A 108 9.42 -11.54 -25.27
N SER A 109 8.18 -11.04 -25.40
CA SER A 109 7.56 -10.76 -26.70
C SER A 109 8.33 -9.70 -27.50
N ASN A 110 8.85 -8.66 -26.85
CA ASN A 110 9.67 -7.66 -27.53
C ASN A 110 11.01 -8.25 -27.98
N ASN A 111 11.63 -9.14 -27.20
CA ASN A 111 12.88 -9.77 -27.58
C ASN A 111 12.71 -10.68 -28.81
N VAL A 112 11.67 -11.52 -28.81
CA VAL A 112 11.35 -12.42 -29.94
C VAL A 112 11.08 -11.62 -31.24
N THR A 113 10.43 -10.45 -31.14
CA THR A 113 10.16 -9.61 -32.31
C THR A 113 11.44 -8.98 -32.88
N VAL A 114 12.37 -8.56 -32.02
CA VAL A 114 13.65 -7.97 -32.43
C VAL A 114 14.56 -9.04 -33.04
N GLU A 115 14.65 -10.21 -32.41
CA GLU A 115 15.45 -11.33 -32.90
C GLU A 115 14.94 -11.85 -34.25
N GLY A 116 13.62 -11.97 -34.43
CA GLY A 116 13.02 -12.28 -35.73
C GLY A 116 13.33 -11.25 -36.81
N ALA A 117 13.28 -9.96 -36.50
CA ALA A 117 13.60 -8.89 -37.45
C ALA A 117 15.08 -8.85 -37.85
N ILE A 118 16.00 -9.23 -36.96
CA ILE A 118 17.44 -9.32 -37.24
C ILE A 118 17.72 -10.50 -38.18
N ILE A 119 17.11 -11.66 -37.92
CA ILE A 119 17.25 -12.86 -38.76
C ILE A 119 16.71 -12.60 -40.17
N ASP A 120 15.57 -11.90 -40.29
CA ASP A 120 15.00 -11.54 -41.59
C ASP A 120 15.91 -10.59 -42.40
N LEU A 121 16.62 -9.67 -41.72
CA LEU A 121 17.59 -8.77 -42.35
C LEU A 121 18.87 -9.49 -42.79
N GLU A 122 19.40 -10.42 -41.99
CA GLU A 122 20.59 -11.21 -42.34
C GLU A 122 20.32 -12.12 -43.55
N ASN A 123 19.14 -12.75 -43.61
CA ASN A 123 18.78 -13.63 -44.73
C ASN A 123 18.50 -12.86 -46.04
N MET A 124 18.17 -11.57 -45.97
CA MET A 124 18.00 -10.72 -47.16
C MET A 124 19.33 -10.23 -47.75
N ALA A 125 20.44 -10.29 -47.01
CA ALA A 125 21.74 -9.80 -47.44
C ALA A 125 22.60 -10.85 -48.17
N ASP A 126 22.19 -12.12 -48.18
CA ASP A 126 22.96 -13.26 -48.72
C ASP A 126 22.45 -13.73 -50.12
N ASP A 127 21.38 -13.12 -50.65
CA ASP A 127 20.79 -13.43 -51.97
C ASP A 127 21.14 -12.39 -53.06
N SER A 128 22.27 -11.69 -52.93
CA SER A 128 22.72 -10.61 -53.86
C SER A 128 24.14 -10.80 -54.38
#